data_AF-E2ASR6-F1
#
_entry.id   AF-E2ASR6-F1
#
_cell.length_a   1.000
_cell.length_b   1.000
_cell.length_c   1.000
_cell.angle_alpha   90.00
_cell.angle_beta   90.00
_cell.angle_gamma   90.00
#
_symmetry.space_group_name_H-M   'P 1'
#
loop_
_entity.id
_entity.type
_entity.pdbx_description
1 polymer ?
#
loop_
_entity_poly.entity_id
_entity_poly.type
_entity_poly.pdbx_seq_one_letter_code
_entity_poly.pdbx_strand_id
1 'polypeptide(L)'
;KYGPVVTFPYQRVWSRCILILGVLLIVWYNSRQAKEVSLAKQKDVLVSRTQNVDCSVDYRDELEKYPGCVPEKCGRVVTDKLVSTTEVDVLLKLAKAGLDLAGSDGGASILDLHSGALSKGQGFINIYKHPAAKKLFNN
;
A
#
# COMPACT_ATOMS: atom_id res chain seq x y z
N LYS A 1 -40.22 -9.67 -44.58
CA LYS A 1 -41.39 -10.34 -43.98
C LYS A 1 -40.89 -11.21 -42.84
N TYR A 2 -41.05 -10.76 -41.60
CA TYR A 2 -40.73 -11.59 -40.44
C TYR A 2 -41.72 -12.76 -40.40
N GLY A 3 -41.22 -13.97 -40.10
CA GLY A 3 -42.03 -15.20 -40.04
C GLY A 3 -43.10 -15.15 -38.96
N PRO A 4 -43.94 -16.20 -38.85
CA PRO A 4 -45.02 -16.25 -37.87
C PRO A 4 -44.48 -16.05 -36.45
N VAL A 5 -45.15 -15.18 -35.69
CA VAL A 5 -44.73 -14.85 -34.32
C VAL A 5 -44.99 -16.07 -33.44
N VAL A 6 -43.94 -16.67 -32.94
CA VAL A 6 -44.04 -17.79 -31.98
C VAL A 6 -44.68 -17.28 -30.69
N THR A 7 -45.88 -17.79 -30.40
CA THR A 7 -46.63 -17.49 -29.18
C THR A 7 -46.71 -18.72 -28.29
N PHE A 8 -46.43 -18.56 -27.01
CA PHE A 8 -46.50 -19.63 -26.01
C PHE A 8 -47.30 -19.14 -24.78
N PRO A 9 -47.93 -20.05 -24.02
CA PRO A 9 -48.73 -19.67 -22.87
C PRO A 9 -47.88 -18.89 -21.85
N TYR A 10 -48.45 -17.80 -21.31
CA TYR A 10 -47.80 -16.89 -20.36
C TYR A 10 -46.55 -16.15 -20.89
N GLN A 11 -46.40 -15.97 -22.21
CA GLN A 11 -45.26 -15.28 -22.83
C GLN A 11 -44.87 -13.94 -22.18
N ARG A 12 -45.86 -13.12 -21.77
CA ARG A 12 -45.60 -11.84 -21.08
C ARG A 12 -44.98 -12.01 -19.69
N VAL A 13 -45.32 -13.10 -18.99
CA VAL A 13 -44.77 -13.40 -17.66
C VAL A 13 -43.33 -13.90 -17.81
N TRP A 14 -43.10 -14.86 -18.72
CA TRP A 14 -41.77 -15.39 -19.00
C TRP A 14 -40.77 -14.33 -19.47
N SER A 15 -41.17 -13.45 -20.39
CA SER A 15 -40.28 -12.37 -20.86
C SER A 15 -39.91 -11.40 -19.74
N ARG A 16 -40.85 -11.08 -18.83
CA ARG A 16 -40.58 -10.26 -17.65
C ARG A 16 -39.65 -10.97 -16.66
N CYS A 17 -39.86 -12.26 -16.41
CA CYS A 17 -38.98 -13.03 -15.52
C CYS A 17 -37.54 -13.08 -16.03
N ILE A 18 -37.34 -13.31 -17.33
CA ILE A 18 -36.00 -13.35 -17.95
C ILE A 18 -35.33 -11.98 -17.86
N LEU A 19 -36.06 -10.89 -18.13
CA LEU A 19 -35.51 -9.54 -18.01
C LEU A 19 -35.14 -9.21 -16.57
N ILE A 20 -36.00 -9.52 -15.59
CA ILE A 20 -35.73 -9.27 -14.18
C ILE A 20 -34.50 -10.08 -13.72
N LEU A 21 -34.43 -11.37 -14.06
CA LEU A 21 -33.27 -12.20 -13.73
C LEU A 21 -31.99 -11.70 -14.40
N GLY A 22 -32.06 -11.27 -15.66
CA GLY A 22 -30.92 -10.68 -16.36
C GLY A 22 -30.42 -9.40 -15.69
N VAL A 23 -31.33 -8.49 -15.31
CA VAL A 23 -30.98 -7.26 -14.58
C VAL A 23 -30.40 -7.59 -13.21
N LEU A 24 -31.00 -8.52 -12.46
CA LEU A 24 -30.48 -8.94 -11.15
C LEU A 24 -29.09 -9.54 -11.26
N LEU A 25 -28.81 -10.35 -12.28
CA LEU A 25 -27.48 -10.91 -12.54
C LEU A 25 -26.45 -9.82 -12.85
N ILE A 26 -26.81 -8.84 -13.70
CA ILE A 26 -25.91 -7.72 -14.04
C ILE A 26 -25.61 -6.87 -12.80
N VAL A 27 -26.63 -6.52 -12.01
CA VAL A 27 -26.47 -5.74 -10.78
C VAL A 27 -25.65 -6.50 -9.76
N TRP A 28 -25.94 -7.79 -9.54
CA TRP A 28 -25.19 -8.65 -8.63
C TRP A 28 -23.71 -8.73 -9.02
N TYR A 29 -23.43 -8.96 -10.32
CA TYR A 29 -22.07 -9.05 -10.84
C TYR A 29 -21.30 -7.74 -10.65
N ASN A 30 -21.90 -6.60 -11.00
CA ASN A 30 -21.28 -5.28 -10.83
C ASN A 30 -21.15 -4.85 -9.36
N SER A 31 -22.08 -5.24 -8.50
CA SER A 31 -22.03 -4.91 -7.05
C SER A 31 -20.90 -5.61 -6.31
N ARG A 32 -20.46 -6.78 -6.81
CA ARG A 32 -19.39 -7.58 -6.18
C ARG A 32 -17.99 -7.21 -6.65
N GLN A 33 -17.85 -6.48 -7.76
CA GLN A 33 -16.53 -6.03 -8.21
C GLN A 33 -16.12 -4.82 -7.38
N ALA A 34 -15.27 -5.03 -6.39
CA ALA A 34 -14.52 -3.96 -5.77
C ALA A 34 -13.80 -3.18 -6.88
N LYS A 35 -14.06 -1.87 -7.00
CA LYS A 35 -13.48 -0.99 -8.03
C LYS A 35 -12.00 -0.66 -7.77
N GLU A 36 -11.37 -1.39 -6.87
CA GLU A 36 -9.97 -1.18 -6.52
C GLU A 36 -9.07 -1.66 -7.65
N VAL A 37 -8.23 -0.75 -8.14
CA VAL A 37 -7.23 -1.06 -9.15
C VAL A 37 -5.87 -1.13 -8.45
N SER A 38 -5.15 -2.23 -8.65
CA SER A 38 -3.80 -2.40 -8.10
C SER A 38 -2.83 -1.41 -8.75
N LEU A 39 -2.21 -0.55 -7.93
CA LEU A 39 -1.21 0.41 -8.39
C LEU A 39 0.07 -0.32 -8.86
N ALA A 40 0.53 -1.30 -8.11
CA ALA A 40 1.67 -2.14 -8.44
C ALA A 40 1.47 -3.54 -7.86
N LYS A 41 1.88 -4.58 -8.61
CA LYS A 41 1.89 -5.96 -8.13
C LYS A 41 3.30 -6.37 -7.73
N GLN A 42 3.42 -7.32 -6.81
CA GLN A 42 4.71 -7.86 -6.37
C GLN A 42 5.56 -8.44 -7.53
N LYS A 43 4.92 -8.91 -8.60
CA LYS A 43 5.59 -9.48 -9.77
C LYS A 43 6.00 -8.44 -10.82
N ASP A 44 5.60 -7.19 -10.65
CA ASP A 44 5.96 -6.11 -11.57
C ASP A 44 7.41 -5.68 -11.29
N VAL A 45 8.12 -5.23 -12.33
CA VAL A 45 9.41 -4.52 -12.18
C VAL A 45 9.23 -3.13 -12.78
N LEU A 46 9.12 -2.12 -11.92
CA LEU A 46 8.71 -0.77 -12.25
C LEU A 46 9.87 0.20 -12.04
N VAL A 47 10.27 0.88 -13.13
CA VAL A 47 11.24 1.99 -13.03
C VAL A 47 10.64 3.12 -12.19
N SER A 48 9.42 3.52 -12.52
CA SER A 48 8.61 4.44 -11.73
C SER A 48 7.16 4.35 -12.21
N ARG A 49 6.21 4.31 -11.28
CA ARG A 49 4.79 4.44 -11.55
C ARG A 49 4.19 5.45 -10.57
N THR A 50 3.58 6.48 -11.12
CA THR A 50 2.98 7.58 -10.34
C THR A 50 1.48 7.66 -10.60
N GLN A 51 0.72 7.83 -9.53
CA GLN A 51 -0.70 8.15 -9.56
C GLN A 51 -0.90 9.46 -8.81
N ASN A 52 -1.39 10.48 -9.51
CA ASN A 52 -1.80 11.73 -8.86
C ASN A 52 -3.01 11.46 -7.98
N VAL A 53 -2.97 11.98 -6.76
CA VAL A 53 -4.08 11.92 -5.82
C VAL A 53 -4.28 13.31 -5.23
N ASP A 54 -5.52 13.68 -4.95
CA ASP A 54 -5.78 14.93 -4.26
C ASP A 54 -5.15 14.91 -2.87
N CYS A 55 -4.56 16.03 -2.47
CA CYS A 55 -4.06 16.18 -1.12
C CYS A 55 -5.21 16.04 -0.11
N SER A 56 -4.95 15.43 1.05
CA SER A 56 -5.95 15.37 2.11
C SER A 56 -6.32 16.78 2.57
N VAL A 57 -7.56 16.93 3.08
CA VAL A 57 -8.05 18.22 3.58
C VAL A 57 -7.13 18.76 4.67
N ASP A 58 -6.73 17.91 5.61
CA ASP A 58 -5.85 18.27 6.72
C ASP A 58 -4.45 18.70 6.25
N TYR A 59 -3.98 18.17 5.11
CA TYR A 59 -2.66 18.54 4.57
C TYR A 59 -2.68 19.89 3.86
N ARG A 60 -3.84 20.36 3.39
CA ARG A 60 -3.94 21.66 2.69
C ARG A 60 -3.54 22.82 3.60
N ASP A 61 -3.85 22.74 4.88
CA ASP A 61 -3.47 23.78 5.85
C ASP A 61 -1.95 23.84 6.05
N GLU A 62 -1.26 22.69 5.94
CA GLU A 62 0.21 22.64 6.01
C GLU A 62 0.87 23.21 4.75
N LEU A 63 0.24 23.07 3.58
CA LEU A 63 0.74 23.65 2.32
C LEU A 63 0.88 25.17 2.41
N GLU A 64 -0.08 25.83 3.05
CA GLU A 64 -0.07 27.29 3.23
C GLU A 64 0.91 27.72 4.32
N LYS A 65 1.07 26.90 5.37
CA LYS A 65 1.90 27.23 6.52
C LYS A 65 3.41 27.10 6.25
N TYR A 66 3.82 26.15 5.42
CA TYR A 66 5.23 25.84 5.19
C TYR A 66 5.61 25.92 3.70
N PRO A 67 5.55 27.12 3.08
CA PRO A 67 5.90 27.27 1.67
C PRO A 67 7.35 26.84 1.42
N GLY A 68 7.54 25.91 0.48
CA GLY A 68 8.86 25.36 0.11
C GLY A 68 9.28 24.08 0.86
N CYS A 69 8.56 23.66 1.90
CA CYS A 69 8.80 22.38 2.60
C CYS A 69 7.75 21.31 2.26
N VAL A 70 6.88 21.59 1.31
CA VAL A 70 5.76 20.73 0.89
C VAL A 70 5.91 20.33 -0.58
N PRO A 71 5.40 19.16 -1.00
CA PRO A 71 5.46 18.74 -2.38
C PRO A 71 4.57 19.62 -3.25
N GLU A 72 5.02 19.91 -4.48
CA GLU A 72 4.23 20.68 -5.44
C GLU A 72 2.92 19.96 -5.84
N LYS A 73 2.92 18.62 -5.81
CA LYS A 73 1.78 17.78 -6.17
C LYS A 73 1.72 16.56 -5.26
N CYS A 74 0.51 16.26 -4.77
CA CYS A 74 0.26 15.01 -4.05
C CYS A 74 0.11 13.83 -5.02
N GLY A 75 0.69 12.70 -4.64
CA GLY A 75 0.73 11.52 -5.49
C GLY A 75 1.17 10.29 -4.72
N ARG A 76 0.86 9.12 -5.29
CA ARG A 76 1.43 7.84 -4.89
C ARG A 76 2.46 7.44 -5.92
N VAL A 77 3.67 7.11 -5.48
CA VAL A 77 4.78 6.71 -6.37
C VAL A 77 5.29 5.35 -5.92
N VAL A 78 5.49 4.45 -6.88
CA VAL A 78 6.15 3.14 -6.67
C VAL A 78 7.32 3.03 -7.64
N THR A 79 8.49 2.67 -7.12
CA THR A 79 9.72 2.47 -7.91
C THR A 79 10.57 1.37 -7.30
N ASP A 80 11.05 0.46 -8.15
CA ASP A 80 11.98 -0.60 -7.77
C ASP A 80 13.45 -0.19 -7.96
N LYS A 81 13.70 1.03 -8.44
CA LYS A 81 15.04 1.53 -8.76
C LYS A 81 15.52 2.66 -7.85
N LEU A 82 14.84 2.90 -6.73
CA LEU A 82 15.25 3.92 -5.76
C LEU A 82 16.51 3.52 -4.98
N VAL A 83 16.66 2.22 -4.69
CA VAL A 83 17.76 1.67 -3.91
C VAL A 83 18.37 0.51 -4.68
N SER A 84 19.69 0.45 -4.74
CA SER A 84 20.41 -0.65 -5.39
C SER A 84 20.31 -1.94 -4.57
N THR A 85 20.51 -3.09 -5.22
CA THR A 85 20.50 -4.39 -4.53
C THR A 85 21.58 -4.48 -3.45
N THR A 86 22.75 -3.86 -3.68
CA THR A 86 23.83 -3.82 -2.69
C THR A 86 23.47 -3.00 -1.47
N GLU A 87 22.79 -1.86 -1.64
CA GLU A 87 22.29 -1.06 -0.52
C GLU A 87 21.22 -1.82 0.26
N VAL A 88 20.30 -2.51 -0.43
CA VAL A 88 19.28 -3.37 0.23
C VAL A 88 19.94 -4.46 1.07
N ASP A 89 20.99 -5.12 0.56
CA ASP A 89 21.72 -6.15 1.32
C ASP A 89 22.39 -5.58 2.58
N VAL A 90 22.96 -4.38 2.50
CA VAL A 90 23.55 -3.69 3.65
C VAL A 90 22.47 -3.30 4.66
N LEU A 91 21.37 -2.71 4.20
CA LEU A 91 20.23 -2.35 5.05
C LEU A 91 19.60 -3.58 5.72
N LEU A 92 19.50 -4.71 5.01
CA LEU A 92 18.99 -5.95 5.57
C LEU A 92 19.92 -6.51 6.65
N LYS A 93 21.23 -6.49 6.44
CA LYS A 93 22.23 -6.90 7.45
C LYS A 93 22.15 -6.00 8.69
N LEU A 94 22.06 -4.69 8.48
CA LEU A 94 21.92 -3.71 9.56
C LEU A 94 20.63 -3.93 10.35
N ALA A 95 19.50 -4.13 9.65
CA ALA A 95 18.21 -4.38 10.28
C ALA A 95 18.22 -5.66 11.13
N LYS A 96 18.73 -6.77 10.59
CA LYS A 96 18.85 -8.03 11.33
C LYS A 96 19.73 -7.87 12.56
N ALA A 97 20.96 -7.44 12.37
CA ALA A 97 21.93 -7.37 13.46
C ALA A 97 21.61 -6.26 14.49
N GLY A 98 20.93 -5.18 14.08
CA GLY A 98 20.41 -4.17 14.99
C GLY A 98 19.21 -4.65 15.80
N LEU A 99 18.26 -5.35 15.17
CA LEU A 99 17.10 -5.92 15.85
C LEU A 99 17.45 -7.14 16.71
N ASP A 100 18.52 -7.86 16.42
CA ASP A 100 19.05 -8.92 17.30
C ASP A 100 19.51 -8.38 18.67
N LEU A 101 19.86 -7.08 18.74
CA LEU A 101 20.19 -6.40 20.00
C LEU A 101 18.95 -5.83 20.72
N ALA A 102 17.80 -5.83 20.04
CA ALA A 102 16.52 -5.40 20.56
C ALA A 102 15.93 -6.43 21.54
N GLY A 103 14.65 -6.27 21.84
CA GLY A 103 13.91 -7.11 22.77
C GLY A 103 13.09 -6.21 23.66
N SER A 104 11.97 -5.71 23.13
CA SER A 104 11.01 -4.94 23.92
C SER A 104 10.14 -5.89 24.74
N ASP A 105 9.84 -5.50 25.98
CA ASP A 105 8.83 -6.17 26.80
C ASP A 105 7.40 -5.85 26.33
N GLY A 106 7.25 -4.89 25.41
CA GLY A 106 6.02 -4.56 24.71
C GLY A 106 5.83 -5.40 23.44
N GLY A 107 5.22 -4.79 22.42
CA GLY A 107 4.92 -5.46 21.14
C GLY A 107 6.11 -5.56 20.20
N ALA A 108 6.13 -4.74 19.16
CA ALA A 108 7.18 -4.79 18.13
C ALA A 108 8.50 -4.18 18.61
N SER A 109 9.61 -4.73 18.13
CA SER A 109 10.92 -4.08 18.27
C SER A 109 11.07 -2.96 17.25
N ILE A 110 11.58 -1.82 17.69
CA ILE A 110 11.73 -0.59 16.90
C ILE A 110 13.20 -0.21 16.89
N LEU A 111 13.73 0.07 15.70
CA LEU A 111 15.06 0.62 15.47
C LEU A 111 14.93 1.86 14.59
N ASP A 112 15.22 3.02 15.16
CA ASP A 112 15.35 4.28 14.43
C ASP A 112 16.83 4.59 14.19
N LEU A 113 17.24 4.55 12.92
CA LEU A 113 18.60 4.87 12.51
C LEU A 113 18.90 6.37 12.64
N HIS A 114 17.92 7.27 12.52
CA HIS A 114 18.22 8.69 12.59
C HIS A 114 18.59 9.11 14.03
N SER A 115 17.76 8.76 15.02
CA SER A 115 18.06 9.06 16.43
C SER A 115 18.97 8.05 17.11
N GLY A 116 19.11 6.85 16.53
CA GLY A 116 19.76 5.70 17.15
C GLY A 116 18.91 5.01 18.22
N ALA A 117 17.60 5.29 18.31
CA ALA A 117 16.73 4.68 19.29
C ALA A 117 16.45 3.21 18.95
N LEU A 118 16.78 2.31 19.87
CA LEU A 118 16.48 0.87 19.80
C LEU A 118 15.63 0.47 20.99
N SER A 119 14.46 -0.12 20.75
CA SER A 119 13.58 -0.60 21.81
C SER A 119 14.20 -1.78 22.56
N LYS A 120 14.30 -1.70 23.88
CA LYS A 120 14.85 -2.75 24.74
C LYS A 120 14.22 -2.70 26.13
N GLY A 121 13.67 -3.83 26.58
CA GLY A 121 12.83 -3.90 27.77
C GLY A 121 11.63 -2.96 27.67
N GLN A 122 11.44 -2.15 28.72
CA GLN A 122 10.36 -1.17 28.83
C GLN A 122 10.66 0.20 28.16
N GLY A 123 11.79 0.36 27.45
CA GLY A 123 12.20 1.67 26.93
C GLY A 123 13.06 1.62 25.68
N PHE A 124 13.78 2.72 25.42
CA PHE A 124 14.69 2.86 24.29
C PHE A 124 16.11 3.10 24.76
N ILE A 125 17.06 2.45 24.10
CA ILE A 125 18.49 2.68 24.27
C ILE A 125 19.08 3.32 23.02
N ASN A 126 20.22 4.00 23.16
CA ASN A 126 20.95 4.54 22.01
C ASN A 126 21.91 3.46 21.46
N ILE A 127 21.60 2.93 20.27
CA ILE A 127 22.38 1.89 19.61
C ILE A 127 23.79 2.36 19.25
N TYR A 128 23.99 3.63 18.89
CA TYR A 128 25.31 4.17 18.56
C TYR A 128 26.26 4.22 19.76
N LYS A 129 25.73 4.24 20.98
CA LYS A 129 26.51 4.21 22.22
C LYS A 129 26.64 2.79 22.80
N HIS A 130 25.89 1.82 22.27
CA HIS A 130 25.85 0.48 22.83
C HIS A 130 27.13 -0.32 22.45
N PRO A 131 27.87 -0.88 23.42
CA PRO A 131 29.15 -1.55 23.15
C PRO A 131 29.05 -2.69 22.13
N ALA A 132 27.99 -3.51 22.22
CA ALA A 132 27.77 -4.62 21.30
C ALA A 132 27.43 -4.16 19.87
N ALA A 133 26.93 -2.93 19.71
CA ALA A 133 26.54 -2.37 18.43
C ALA A 133 27.70 -1.69 17.68
N LYS A 134 28.85 -1.47 18.31
CA LYS A 134 30.03 -0.86 17.66
C LYS A 134 30.46 -1.62 16.40
N LYS A 135 30.26 -2.93 16.37
CA LYS A 135 30.60 -3.79 15.23
C LYS A 135 29.59 -3.68 14.06
N LEU A 136 28.43 -3.08 14.28
CA LEU A 136 27.38 -2.93 13.25
C LEU A 136 27.70 -1.81 12.25
N PHE A 137 28.37 -0.76 12.73
CA PHE A 137 28.60 0.47 11.97
C PHE A 137 30.06 0.65 11.52
N ASN A 138 30.99 -0.15 12.06
CA ASN A 138 32.42 -0.07 11.77
C ASN A 138 32.87 -1.28 10.93
N ASN A 139 32.33 -1.40 9.72
CA ASN A 139 32.75 -2.42 8.76
C ASN A 139 33.79 -1.86 7.80
#